data_AF-A0AAD3CEV2-F1
#
_entry.id   AF-A0AAD3CEV2-F1
#
_cell.length_a   1.000
_cell.length_b   1.000
_cell.length_c   1.000
_cell.angle_alpha   90.00
_cell.angle_beta   90.00
_cell.angle_gamma   90.00
#
_symmetry.space_group_name_H-M   'P 1'
#
loop_
_entity.id
_entity.type
_entity.pdbx_description
1 polymer ?
#
loop_
_entity_poly.entity_id
_entity_poly.type
_entity_poly.pdbx_seq_one_letter_code
_entity_poly.pdbx_strand_id
1 'polypeptide(L)'
;MKFSKITSALLPLLLLSPASAQTCSTLTKKQCNSPCQWRKGACVEGQTPNTPAPTPAPGPPTTIPPSPTPPSSCSSINRSKQCNNTPGCTWGGKRVGCTVLITQAPTSAPSTGPTVPPTKAPTSPPTVAPTQAPTPANGGLVSSPSCISGYTCLQNSDFGVVDETKWDLDLHIESLNPDATKNAYVAARAKWSSLIVSNNFNNQGGTSTSGLTNLCTNDYPPLLDDTYICGRDKEIDGPGKVLGQAGPRYQAGVGSGGGFIVIGFMEFDIADIASLVTEGTWEAVILHEMAHVLGIGTYWEAQSVVGASSAGYPYLGTTGTNVWQGDWGCTGSPPVETDQGGAGTVGGHWDEACLDNELMTGFLNSGVENPISKLTAATFQDLGYDVDYTSSTIDSSYNGSNTSCCNGRRNLRQLNNGKPPLSAQGKANAIAYGKSALNSRKLPDGAQREMNGGKYIADQMTTIYYGENGFIYDVTVTLD
;
A
#
# COMPACT_ATOMS: atom_id res chain seq x y z
N MET A 1 -46.67 31.63 11.14
CA MET A 1 -48.07 31.28 10.77
C MET A 1 -48.16 29.76 10.60
N LYS A 2 -49.28 29.18 11.02
CA LYS A 2 -49.56 27.74 11.14
C LYS A 2 -49.93 27.09 9.80
N PHE A 3 -49.46 25.85 9.64
CA PHE A 3 -49.98 24.64 8.94
C PHE A 3 -50.73 24.74 7.60
N SER A 4 -50.37 23.82 6.69
CA SER A 4 -51.36 22.97 6.03
C SER A 4 -50.85 21.53 5.87
N LYS A 5 -51.68 20.58 6.31
CA LYS A 5 -51.57 19.12 6.16
C LYS A 5 -52.05 18.74 4.76
N ILE A 6 -51.35 17.83 4.09
CA ILE A 6 -51.96 16.96 3.08
C ILE A 6 -51.71 15.52 3.50
N THR A 7 -52.79 14.85 3.89
CA THR A 7 -52.91 13.40 3.97
C THR A 7 -53.37 12.89 2.61
N SER A 8 -52.74 11.85 2.05
CA SER A 8 -53.49 10.77 1.40
C SER A 8 -52.64 9.53 1.06
N ALA A 9 -53.28 8.39 1.33
CA ALA A 9 -53.15 7.08 0.68
C ALA A 9 -51.87 6.26 0.88
N LEU A 10 -51.93 5.39 1.90
CA LEU A 10 -51.29 4.08 1.90
C LEU A 10 -51.84 3.23 0.74
N LEU A 11 -50.97 2.85 -0.20
CA LEU A 11 -51.15 1.68 -1.07
C LEU A 11 -50.22 0.56 -0.54
N PRO A 12 -50.65 -0.71 -0.52
CA PRO A 12 -49.81 -1.80 -0.03
C PRO A 12 -48.65 -2.04 -1.00
N LEU A 13 -47.43 -1.95 -0.47
CA LEU A 13 -46.21 -2.34 -1.18
C LEU A 13 -46.25 -3.85 -1.38
N LEU A 14 -46.50 -4.29 -2.63
CA LEU A 14 -46.26 -5.67 -3.03
C LEU A 14 -44.78 -5.99 -2.77
N LEU A 15 -44.56 -6.99 -1.92
CA LEU A 15 -43.29 -7.70 -1.84
C LEU A 15 -42.98 -8.28 -3.23
N LEU A 16 -42.05 -7.65 -3.95
CA LEU A 16 -41.36 -8.29 -5.06
C LEU A 16 -40.41 -9.32 -4.47
N SER A 17 -40.83 -10.58 -4.51
CA SER A 17 -39.96 -11.74 -4.35
C SER A 17 -38.75 -11.62 -5.29
N PRO A 18 -37.55 -12.09 -4.90
CA PRO A 18 -36.42 -12.13 -5.81
C PRO A 18 -36.81 -12.95 -7.05
N ALA A 19 -36.56 -12.39 -8.23
CA ALA A 19 -36.72 -13.10 -9.49
C ALA A 19 -35.87 -14.36 -9.43
N SER A 20 -36.53 -15.50 -9.36
CA SER A 20 -35.95 -16.82 -9.64
C SER A 20 -35.19 -16.72 -10.96
N ALA A 21 -33.87 -16.96 -10.92
CA ALA A 21 -33.08 -17.10 -12.13
C ALA A 21 -33.68 -18.25 -12.96
N GLN A 22 -34.32 -17.93 -14.09
CA GLN A 22 -34.90 -18.94 -14.97
C GLN A 22 -33.78 -19.79 -15.57
N THR A 23 -33.73 -21.06 -15.18
CA THR A 23 -32.84 -22.06 -15.79
C THR A 23 -33.28 -22.35 -17.23
N CYS A 24 -32.34 -22.61 -18.16
CA CYS A 24 -32.61 -22.87 -19.58
C CYS A 24 -33.72 -23.91 -19.80
N SER A 25 -33.83 -24.90 -18.91
CA SER A 25 -34.83 -25.98 -18.94
C SER A 25 -36.29 -25.52 -18.89
N THR A 26 -36.56 -24.27 -18.48
CA THR A 26 -37.91 -23.70 -18.38
C THR A 26 -38.33 -22.88 -19.60
N LEU A 27 -37.43 -22.68 -20.57
CA LEU A 27 -37.67 -21.84 -21.74
C LEU A 27 -38.35 -22.60 -22.88
N THR A 28 -39.34 -21.96 -23.51
CA THR A 28 -39.97 -22.50 -24.73
C THR A 28 -39.06 -22.36 -25.94
N LYS A 29 -39.39 -23.05 -27.05
CA LYS A 29 -38.60 -23.01 -28.29
C LYS A 29 -38.32 -21.60 -28.82
N LYS A 30 -39.26 -20.67 -28.65
CA LYS A 30 -39.10 -19.28 -29.11
C LYS A 30 -38.25 -18.42 -28.16
N GLN A 31 -38.10 -18.84 -26.90
CA GLN A 31 -37.37 -18.13 -25.86
C GLN A 31 -35.94 -18.67 -25.68
N CYS A 32 -35.62 -19.80 -26.30
CA CYS A 32 -34.33 -20.46 -26.17
C CYS A 32 -33.26 -19.82 -27.07
N ASN A 33 -32.56 -18.83 -26.53
CA ASN A 33 -31.48 -18.08 -27.18
C ASN A 33 -30.20 -18.13 -26.31
N SER A 34 -29.06 -17.69 -26.86
CA SER A 34 -27.75 -17.69 -26.19
C SER A 34 -27.83 -17.02 -24.80
N PRO A 35 -27.32 -17.64 -23.71
CA PRO A 35 -26.38 -18.77 -23.66
C PRO A 35 -27.01 -20.18 -23.74
N CYS A 36 -28.33 -20.31 -23.89
CA CYS A 36 -29.02 -21.60 -24.04
C CYS A 36 -29.14 -22.03 -25.52
N GLN A 37 -29.29 -23.34 -25.78
CA GLN A 37 -29.49 -23.93 -27.11
C GLN A 37 -30.64 -24.94 -27.14
N TRP A 38 -31.46 -24.87 -28.19
CA TRP A 38 -32.57 -25.81 -28.39
C TRP A 38 -32.07 -27.14 -28.96
N ARG A 39 -32.21 -28.25 -28.22
CA ARG A 39 -31.78 -29.58 -28.65
C ARG A 39 -32.86 -30.62 -28.33
N LYS A 40 -33.20 -31.46 -29.32
CA LYS A 40 -34.12 -32.61 -29.19
C LYS A 40 -35.43 -32.31 -28.43
N GLY A 41 -36.01 -31.13 -28.65
CA GLY A 41 -37.31 -30.75 -28.07
C GLY A 41 -37.26 -30.05 -26.71
N ALA A 42 -36.07 -29.74 -26.18
CA ALA A 42 -35.90 -28.98 -24.95
C ALA A 42 -34.81 -27.89 -25.11
N CYS A 43 -34.87 -26.87 -24.25
CA CYS A 43 -33.84 -25.85 -24.16
C CYS A 43 -32.81 -26.24 -23.09
N VAL A 44 -31.52 -26.32 -23.46
CA VAL A 44 -30.42 -26.74 -22.58
C VAL A 44 -29.30 -25.71 -22.60
N GLU A 45 -28.41 -25.70 -21.61
CA GLU A 45 -27.24 -24.82 -21.63
C GLU A 45 -26.34 -25.14 -22.83
N GLY A 46 -25.83 -24.09 -23.50
CA GLY A 46 -24.96 -24.23 -24.66
C GLY A 46 -23.56 -24.70 -24.25
N GLN A 47 -23.12 -25.83 -24.79
CA GLN A 47 -21.71 -26.25 -24.69
C GLN A 47 -20.85 -25.36 -25.58
N THR A 48 -19.78 -24.80 -25.03
CA THR A 48 -18.75 -24.07 -25.78
C THR A 48 -18.11 -25.00 -26.84
N PRO A 49 -17.80 -24.51 -28.05
CA PRO A 49 -17.17 -25.32 -29.08
C PRO A 49 -15.79 -25.83 -28.64
N ASN A 50 -15.56 -27.15 -28.77
CA ASN A 50 -14.24 -27.77 -28.65
C ASN A 50 -13.26 -27.14 -29.64
N THR A 51 -12.26 -26.44 -29.13
CA THR A 51 -11.05 -26.07 -29.88
C THR A 51 -10.23 -27.35 -30.15
N PRO A 52 -9.69 -27.58 -31.36
CA PRO A 52 -8.72 -28.65 -31.59
C PRO A 52 -7.48 -28.43 -30.72
N ALA A 53 -7.03 -29.49 -30.05
CA ALA A 53 -5.83 -29.46 -29.22
C ALA A 53 -4.59 -29.01 -30.03
N PRO A 54 -3.73 -28.13 -29.48
CA PRO A 54 -2.44 -27.84 -30.10
C PRO A 54 -1.55 -29.09 -30.10
N THR A 55 -0.84 -29.28 -31.21
CA THR A 55 0.21 -30.29 -31.36
C THR A 55 1.26 -30.13 -30.24
N PRO A 56 1.68 -31.20 -29.54
CA PRO A 56 2.63 -31.08 -28.45
C PRO A 56 4.00 -30.63 -28.97
N ALA A 57 4.53 -29.57 -28.35
CA ALA A 57 5.92 -29.18 -28.50
C ALA A 57 6.86 -30.32 -28.03
N PRO A 58 8.06 -30.46 -28.62
CA PRO A 58 9.01 -31.51 -28.22
C PRO A 58 9.32 -31.40 -26.73
N GLY A 59 9.13 -32.52 -26.02
CA GLY A 59 9.25 -32.58 -24.58
C GLY A 59 10.66 -32.22 -24.08
N PRO A 60 10.77 -31.60 -22.89
CA PRO A 60 12.06 -31.40 -22.24
C PRO A 60 12.67 -32.76 -21.87
N PRO A 61 14.00 -32.86 -21.79
CA PRO A 61 14.66 -34.11 -21.43
C PRO A 61 14.22 -34.54 -20.02
N THR A 62 13.49 -35.65 -19.96
CA THR A 62 13.14 -36.34 -18.72
C THR A 62 14.41 -36.98 -18.16
N THR A 63 14.83 -36.54 -16.97
CA THR A 63 14.98 -37.36 -15.76
C THR A 63 15.60 -36.50 -14.65
N ILE A 64 14.80 -35.62 -14.07
CA ILE A 64 15.05 -35.17 -12.70
C ILE A 64 14.43 -36.24 -11.79
N PRO A 65 15.20 -36.93 -10.94
CA PRO A 65 14.62 -37.88 -9.99
C PRO A 65 13.64 -37.14 -9.07
N PRO A 66 12.55 -37.78 -8.60
CA PRO A 66 11.64 -37.14 -7.68
C PRO A 66 12.41 -36.63 -6.46
N SER A 67 12.25 -35.35 -6.16
CA SER A 67 12.75 -34.76 -4.91
C SER A 67 12.10 -35.56 -3.76
N PRO A 68 12.90 -36.08 -2.80
CA PRO A 68 12.37 -36.96 -1.78
C PRO A 68 11.35 -36.20 -0.95
N THR A 69 10.12 -36.69 -0.92
CA THR A 69 9.13 -36.33 0.09
C THR A 69 9.83 -36.41 1.46
N PRO A 70 9.87 -35.34 2.28
CA PRO A 70 10.53 -35.39 3.57
C PRO A 70 9.85 -36.50 4.39
N PRO A 71 10.58 -37.53 4.84
CA PRO A 71 9.95 -38.59 5.59
C PRO A 71 9.46 -37.99 6.90
N SER A 72 8.15 -38.00 7.10
CA SER A 72 7.47 -37.75 8.37
C SER A 72 7.82 -38.78 9.46
N SER A 73 9.00 -39.44 9.37
CA SER A 73 9.35 -40.61 10.16
C SER A 73 10.78 -40.64 10.70
N CYS A 74 11.66 -39.63 10.49
CA CYS A 74 12.99 -39.66 11.14
C CYS A 74 12.84 -39.72 12.68
N SER A 75 11.90 -38.97 13.25
CA SER A 75 11.67 -38.86 14.69
C SER A 75 11.16 -40.14 15.36
N SER A 76 10.67 -41.14 14.61
CA SER A 76 10.24 -42.44 15.16
C SER A 76 11.36 -43.48 15.23
N ILE A 77 12.56 -43.17 14.70
CA ILE A 77 13.72 -44.09 14.68
C ILE A 77 14.57 -43.88 15.94
N ASN A 78 14.59 -44.89 16.83
CA ASN A 78 15.33 -44.84 18.09
C ASN A 78 16.69 -45.58 18.09
N ARG A 79 17.14 -46.08 16.92
CA ARG A 79 18.43 -46.77 16.76
C ARG A 79 19.35 -46.03 15.80
N SER A 80 20.56 -45.69 16.24
CA SER A 80 21.54 -44.91 15.48
C SER A 80 21.89 -45.51 14.12
N LYS A 81 22.12 -46.83 14.07
CA LYS A 81 22.50 -47.54 12.84
C LYS A 81 21.38 -47.56 11.81
N GLN A 82 20.13 -47.59 12.26
CA GLN A 82 18.96 -47.53 11.39
C GLN A 82 18.71 -46.09 10.91
N CYS A 83 18.91 -45.10 11.79
CA CYS A 83 18.79 -43.68 11.44
C CYS A 83 19.76 -43.28 10.32
N ASN A 84 21.05 -43.60 10.48
CA ASN A 84 22.08 -43.21 9.50
C ASN A 84 22.00 -44.00 8.18
N ASN A 85 21.26 -45.10 8.15
CA ASN A 85 20.95 -45.85 6.93
C ASN A 85 19.63 -45.41 6.29
N THR A 86 18.88 -44.49 6.90
CA THR A 86 17.62 -43.96 6.36
C THR A 86 17.91 -42.70 5.55
N PRO A 87 17.57 -42.65 4.25
CA PRO A 87 17.83 -41.49 3.40
C PRO A 87 17.18 -40.22 3.96
N GLY A 88 17.95 -39.15 4.08
CA GLY A 88 17.47 -37.86 4.58
C GLY A 88 17.42 -37.72 6.11
N CYS A 89 17.88 -38.71 6.88
CA CYS A 89 17.98 -38.63 8.34
C CYS A 89 19.43 -38.67 8.83
N THR A 90 19.71 -38.05 9.98
CA THR A 90 20.99 -38.10 10.71
C THR A 90 20.79 -38.28 12.21
N TRP A 91 21.67 -39.07 12.83
CA TRP A 91 21.63 -39.35 14.27
C TRP A 91 22.36 -38.28 15.09
N GLY A 92 21.63 -37.47 15.84
CA GLY A 92 22.15 -36.40 16.70
C GLY A 92 22.65 -36.86 18.08
N GLY A 93 22.72 -38.17 18.35
CA GLY A 93 23.12 -38.73 19.65
C GLY A 93 21.95 -39.15 20.55
N LYS A 94 22.23 -39.81 21.68
CA LYS A 94 21.18 -40.38 22.58
C LYS A 94 20.15 -39.36 23.09
N ARG A 95 20.51 -38.06 23.18
CA ARG A 95 19.62 -36.99 23.66
C ARG A 95 18.77 -36.36 22.54
N VAL A 96 19.29 -36.33 21.31
CA VAL A 96 18.67 -35.63 20.18
C VAL A 96 17.89 -36.60 19.28
N GLY A 97 18.29 -37.88 19.25
CA GLY A 97 17.62 -38.90 18.43
C GLY A 97 17.92 -38.73 16.94
N CYS A 98 17.04 -39.30 16.12
CA CYS A 98 17.15 -39.26 14.66
C CYS A 98 16.37 -38.05 14.09
N THR A 99 17.03 -37.22 13.29
CA THR A 99 16.48 -35.95 12.79
C THR A 99 16.71 -35.81 11.29
N VAL A 100 15.98 -34.92 10.62
CA VAL A 100 16.15 -34.69 9.18
C VAL A 100 17.49 -33.99 8.91
N LEU A 101 18.20 -34.41 7.87
CA LEU A 101 19.44 -33.78 7.40
C LEU A 101 19.14 -32.34 6.92
N ILE A 102 19.62 -31.35 7.67
CA ILE A 102 19.58 -29.94 7.28
C ILE A 102 20.92 -29.62 6.62
N THR A 103 20.92 -29.34 5.32
CA THR A 103 22.12 -28.95 4.57
C THR A 103 22.53 -27.54 5.01
N GLN A 104 23.65 -27.41 5.73
CA GLN A 104 24.21 -26.10 6.08
C GLN A 104 24.78 -25.42 4.83
N ALA A 105 24.54 -24.11 4.69
CA ALA A 105 25.10 -23.26 3.64
C ALA A 105 26.65 -23.26 3.71
N PRO A 106 27.36 -23.11 2.57
CA PRO A 106 28.81 -23.21 2.53
C PRO A 106 29.47 -22.00 3.22
N THR A 107 30.16 -22.27 4.33
CA THR A 107 31.03 -21.30 5.00
C THR A 107 32.42 -21.39 4.36
N SER A 108 32.82 -20.36 3.60
CA SER A 108 34.22 -20.18 3.19
C SER A 108 34.84 -19.09 4.07
N ALA A 109 35.86 -19.44 4.83
CA ALA A 109 36.61 -18.51 5.69
C ALA A 109 37.48 -17.54 4.85
N PRO A 110 37.67 -16.28 5.27
CA PRO A 110 38.56 -15.35 4.57
C PRO A 110 40.03 -15.59 4.89
N SER A 111 40.86 -15.56 3.85
CA SER A 111 42.33 -15.60 3.89
C SER A 111 42.90 -14.31 4.48
N THR A 112 43.93 -14.45 5.31
CA THR A 112 44.73 -13.39 5.94
C THR A 112 45.45 -12.52 4.91
N GLY A 113 45.25 -11.19 4.96
CA GLY A 113 46.06 -10.20 4.25
C GLY A 113 47.19 -9.60 5.11
N PRO A 114 48.31 -9.14 4.53
CA PRO A 114 49.43 -8.56 5.27
C PRO A 114 49.24 -7.08 5.59
N THR A 115 49.79 -6.68 6.74
CA THR A 115 49.73 -5.37 7.40
C THR A 115 50.77 -4.38 6.84
N VAL A 116 50.34 -3.16 6.45
CA VAL A 116 51.20 -1.94 6.46
C VAL A 116 50.33 -0.69 6.75
N PRO A 117 50.70 0.20 7.69
CA PRO A 117 49.99 1.46 8.01
C PRO A 117 50.67 2.71 7.36
N PRO A 118 50.10 3.94 7.40
CA PRO A 118 49.55 4.64 6.23
C PRO A 118 50.32 5.91 5.83
N THR A 119 50.19 6.38 4.57
CA THR A 119 50.54 7.78 4.20
C THR A 119 49.86 8.26 2.91
N LYS A 120 48.78 9.07 3.00
CA LYS A 120 48.54 10.38 2.33
C LYS A 120 47.04 10.77 2.33
N ALA A 121 46.80 12.09 2.36
CA ALA A 121 45.54 12.82 2.49
C ALA A 121 44.46 12.48 1.42
N PRO A 122 43.16 12.73 1.70
CA PRO A 122 42.05 12.27 0.87
C PRO A 122 41.95 13.02 -0.46
N THR A 123 42.03 12.25 -1.55
CA THR A 123 41.59 12.61 -2.90
C THR A 123 40.07 12.44 -3.02
N SER A 124 39.44 13.44 -3.66
CA SER A 124 38.13 13.57 -4.32
C SER A 124 36.97 12.59 -4.01
N PRO A 125 35.72 13.08 -3.91
CA PRO A 125 34.54 12.25 -3.67
C PRO A 125 34.30 11.21 -4.79
N PRO A 126 33.79 10.02 -4.46
CA PRO A 126 33.63 8.92 -5.41
C PRO A 126 32.59 9.26 -6.50
N THR A 127 33.00 9.15 -7.76
CA THR A 127 32.19 9.40 -8.97
C THR A 127 31.53 8.12 -9.49
N VAL A 128 30.88 7.33 -8.63
CA VAL A 128 30.08 6.20 -9.10
C VAL A 128 28.69 6.31 -8.49
N ALA A 129 27.77 6.88 -9.27
CA ALA A 129 26.35 6.81 -9.01
C ALA A 129 25.92 5.34 -8.90
N PRO A 130 24.98 4.99 -7.99
CA PRO A 130 24.44 3.64 -7.94
C PRO A 130 23.90 3.20 -9.29
N THR A 131 24.23 1.97 -9.65
CA THR A 131 23.79 1.19 -10.80
C THR A 131 22.28 1.33 -11.06
N GLN A 132 21.92 1.45 -12.35
CA GLN A 132 20.56 1.59 -12.87
C GLN A 132 19.49 0.87 -12.04
N ALA A 133 18.47 1.65 -11.63
CA ALA A 133 17.21 1.13 -11.15
C ALA A 133 16.61 0.13 -12.15
N PRO A 134 15.94 -0.95 -11.70
CA PRO A 134 15.22 -1.86 -12.58
C PRO A 134 14.30 -1.07 -13.51
N THR A 135 14.32 -1.36 -14.81
CA THR A 135 13.36 -0.79 -15.76
C THR A 135 11.95 -1.25 -15.34
N PRO A 136 11.05 -0.35 -14.90
CA PRO A 136 9.73 -0.76 -14.46
C PRO A 136 8.89 -1.19 -15.66
N ALA A 137 8.15 -2.28 -15.51
CA ALA A 137 7.13 -2.74 -16.46
C ALA A 137 5.87 -1.85 -16.49
N ASN A 138 5.87 -0.74 -15.74
CA ASN A 138 4.84 0.28 -15.74
C ASN A 138 5.39 1.50 -16.49
N GLY A 139 4.81 1.78 -17.67
CA GLY A 139 5.32 2.80 -18.56
C GLY A 139 5.50 4.16 -17.87
N GLY A 140 6.53 4.87 -18.31
CA GLY A 140 6.96 6.12 -17.67
C GLY A 140 5.91 7.22 -17.77
N LEU A 141 6.25 8.38 -17.21
CA LEU A 141 5.43 9.58 -17.32
C LEU A 141 5.60 10.23 -18.70
N VAL A 142 4.48 10.53 -19.35
CA VAL A 142 4.35 11.26 -20.62
C VAL A 142 3.64 12.59 -20.40
N SER A 143 3.72 13.53 -21.35
CA SER A 143 3.00 14.81 -21.23
C SER A 143 1.49 14.62 -21.22
N SER A 144 0.80 15.32 -20.31
CA SER A 144 -0.65 15.38 -20.25
C SER A 144 -1.23 16.32 -21.32
N PRO A 145 -2.53 16.17 -21.70
CA PRO A 145 -3.15 16.94 -22.79
C PRO A 145 -3.16 18.46 -22.59
N SER A 146 -3.37 18.92 -21.36
CA SER A 146 -3.40 20.32 -20.96
C SER A 146 -2.56 20.52 -19.72
N CYS A 147 -2.17 21.78 -19.47
CA CYS A 147 -1.44 22.12 -18.26
C CYS A 147 -1.71 23.55 -17.79
N ILE A 148 -1.67 23.74 -16.47
CA ILE A 148 -1.62 25.09 -15.90
C ILE A 148 -0.35 25.82 -16.35
N SER A 149 -0.48 27.13 -16.55
CA SER A 149 0.64 27.98 -16.98
C SER A 149 1.82 27.88 -16.02
N GLY A 150 3.01 27.67 -16.57
CA GLY A 150 4.26 27.57 -15.80
C GLY A 150 4.60 26.16 -15.33
N TYR A 151 3.67 25.21 -15.43
CA TYR A 151 3.91 23.82 -15.06
C TYR A 151 4.17 22.95 -16.28
N THR A 152 4.80 21.82 -16.01
CA THR A 152 4.77 20.66 -16.89
C THR A 152 3.85 19.61 -16.29
N CYS A 153 2.81 19.27 -17.03
CA CYS A 153 1.84 18.28 -16.61
C CYS A 153 2.17 16.94 -17.25
N LEU A 154 2.24 15.92 -16.42
CA LEU A 154 2.60 14.56 -16.79
C LEU A 154 1.54 13.58 -16.33
N GLN A 155 1.38 12.50 -17.06
CA GLN A 155 0.53 11.37 -16.69
C GLN A 155 1.20 10.07 -17.11
N ASN A 156 0.73 8.93 -16.59
CA ASN A 156 1.26 7.65 -17.04
C ASN A 156 1.01 7.42 -18.53
N SER A 157 1.90 6.68 -19.19
CA SER A 157 1.67 6.29 -20.59
C SER A 157 0.44 5.40 -20.77
N ASP A 158 0.07 4.66 -19.72
CA ASP A 158 -1.13 3.82 -19.61
C ASP A 158 -2.28 4.53 -18.87
N PHE A 159 -2.28 5.86 -18.80
CA PHE A 159 -3.27 6.62 -18.05
C PHE A 159 -4.72 6.33 -18.48
N GLY A 160 -5.58 5.95 -17.54
CA GLY A 160 -6.99 5.65 -17.75
C GLY A 160 -7.26 4.33 -18.49
N VAL A 161 -6.26 3.45 -18.58
CA VAL A 161 -6.43 2.09 -19.10
C VAL A 161 -7.05 1.23 -18.03
N VAL A 162 -8.24 0.70 -18.28
CA VAL A 162 -8.88 -0.29 -17.39
C VAL A 162 -8.27 -1.67 -17.67
N ASP A 163 -7.70 -2.32 -16.67
CA ASP A 163 -7.08 -3.64 -16.73
C ASP A 163 -7.48 -4.48 -15.52
N GLU A 164 -8.59 -5.21 -15.66
CA GLU A 164 -9.17 -6.06 -14.62
C GLU A 164 -8.20 -7.15 -14.10
N THR A 165 -7.05 -7.39 -14.74
CA THR A 165 -6.11 -8.46 -14.38
C THR A 165 -5.00 -8.03 -13.42
N LYS A 166 -4.85 -6.73 -13.15
CA LYS A 166 -3.81 -6.19 -12.26
C LYS A 166 -4.34 -4.95 -11.54
N TRP A 167 -3.74 -4.61 -10.42
CA TRP A 167 -3.97 -3.31 -9.81
C TRP A 167 -3.17 -2.21 -10.52
N ASP A 168 -3.79 -1.07 -10.80
CA ASP A 168 -3.21 0.09 -11.43
C ASP A 168 -3.30 1.38 -10.59
N LEU A 169 -2.47 2.34 -10.98
CA LEU A 169 -2.41 3.65 -10.33
C LEU A 169 -2.26 4.71 -11.41
N ASP A 170 -3.28 5.52 -11.60
CA ASP A 170 -3.27 6.66 -12.50
C ASP A 170 -2.68 7.88 -11.79
N LEU A 171 -1.45 8.23 -12.15
CA LEU A 171 -0.81 9.47 -11.73
C LEU A 171 -1.07 10.56 -12.74
N HIS A 172 -1.41 11.73 -12.22
CA HIS A 172 -1.39 12.98 -12.94
C HIS A 172 -0.61 13.99 -12.12
N ILE A 173 0.54 14.40 -12.63
CA ILE A 173 1.51 15.24 -11.93
C ILE A 173 1.58 16.60 -12.59
N GLU A 174 1.38 17.67 -11.81
CA GLU A 174 1.63 19.04 -12.21
C GLU A 174 2.90 19.51 -11.50
N SER A 175 4.04 19.49 -12.21
CA SER A 175 5.34 19.85 -11.63
C SER A 175 5.96 21.08 -12.28
N LEU A 176 6.62 21.91 -11.48
CA LEU A 176 7.44 23.03 -11.93
C LEU A 176 8.86 22.60 -12.32
N ASN A 177 9.33 21.46 -11.82
CA ASN A 177 10.66 20.93 -12.12
C ASN A 177 10.64 19.42 -12.42
N PRO A 178 9.92 18.99 -13.47
CA PRO A 178 9.72 17.58 -13.78
C PRO A 178 11.01 16.81 -14.04
N ASP A 179 12.07 17.46 -14.54
CA ASP A 179 13.32 16.77 -14.88
C ASP A 179 14.05 16.25 -13.65
N ALA A 180 13.91 16.93 -12.51
CA ALA A 180 14.44 16.48 -11.23
C ALA A 180 13.50 15.52 -10.48
N THR A 181 12.18 15.62 -10.68
CA THR A 181 11.19 14.97 -9.82
C THR A 181 10.49 13.76 -10.43
N LYS A 182 10.34 13.69 -11.76
CA LYS A 182 9.45 12.70 -12.42
C LYS A 182 9.84 11.24 -12.18
N ASN A 183 11.13 10.95 -12.06
CA ASN A 183 11.61 9.58 -11.88
C ASN A 183 11.20 9.02 -10.51
N ALA A 184 11.12 9.86 -9.48
CA ALA A 184 10.67 9.45 -8.14
C ALA A 184 9.20 9.04 -8.15
N TYR A 185 8.33 9.76 -8.88
CA TYR A 185 6.93 9.35 -9.06
C TYR A 185 6.80 8.01 -9.79
N VAL A 186 7.60 7.79 -10.84
CA VAL A 186 7.62 6.51 -11.57
C VAL A 186 8.07 5.36 -10.65
N ALA A 187 9.12 5.58 -9.86
CA ALA A 187 9.64 4.59 -8.92
C ALA A 187 8.62 4.28 -7.81
N ALA A 188 8.00 5.30 -7.21
CA ALA A 188 7.00 5.14 -6.16
C ALA A 188 5.75 4.41 -6.68
N ARG A 189 5.25 4.76 -7.87
CA ARG A 189 4.17 4.01 -8.53
C ARG A 189 4.54 2.56 -8.73
N ALA A 190 5.72 2.28 -9.29
CA ALA A 190 6.16 0.92 -9.56
C ALA A 190 6.26 0.08 -8.27
N LYS A 191 6.71 0.68 -7.17
CA LYS A 191 6.75 0.04 -5.85
C LYS A 191 5.35 -0.37 -5.40
N TRP A 192 4.38 0.56 -5.37
CA TRP A 192 3.01 0.23 -4.97
C TRP A 192 2.33 -0.76 -5.91
N SER A 193 2.45 -0.60 -7.23
CA SER A 193 1.88 -1.52 -8.21
C SER A 193 2.54 -2.91 -8.23
N SER A 194 3.74 -3.06 -7.66
CA SER A 194 4.36 -4.37 -7.48
C SER A 194 3.92 -5.07 -6.20
N LEU A 195 3.43 -4.32 -5.22
CA LEU A 195 3.05 -4.82 -3.90
C LEU A 195 1.55 -5.12 -3.84
N ILE A 196 0.74 -4.26 -4.43
CA ILE A 196 -0.71 -4.42 -4.54
C ILE A 196 -0.98 -5.03 -5.92
N VAL A 197 -1.52 -6.24 -5.97
CA VAL A 197 -1.64 -7.03 -7.22
C VAL A 197 -3.06 -7.19 -7.73
N SER A 198 -4.04 -6.96 -6.88
CA SER A 198 -5.45 -6.83 -7.23
C SER A 198 -6.13 -6.11 -6.07
N ASN A 199 -7.30 -5.56 -6.32
CA ASN A 199 -8.30 -5.46 -5.27
C ASN A 199 -9.53 -6.23 -5.71
N ASN A 200 -10.50 -6.43 -4.80
CA ASN A 200 -11.79 -7.02 -5.14
C ASN A 200 -12.68 -6.07 -5.99
N PHE A 201 -12.13 -4.93 -6.44
CA PHE A 201 -12.75 -3.90 -7.26
C PHE A 201 -12.54 -4.12 -8.77
N ASN A 202 -11.46 -4.82 -9.16
CA ASN A 202 -11.16 -5.21 -10.55
C ASN A 202 -12.32 -5.90 -11.30
N ASN A 203 -13.29 -6.50 -10.58
CA ASN A 203 -14.46 -7.16 -11.18
C ASN A 203 -15.65 -6.22 -11.45
N GLN A 204 -15.52 -4.90 -11.21
CA GLN A 204 -16.62 -3.93 -11.33
C GLN A 204 -16.57 -3.09 -12.62
N GLY A 205 -15.56 -3.26 -13.48
CA GLY A 205 -15.43 -2.49 -14.73
C GLY A 205 -15.18 -0.99 -14.53
N GLY A 206 -14.62 -0.62 -13.37
CA GLY A 206 -14.25 0.74 -12.99
C GLY A 206 -15.36 1.62 -12.38
N THR A 207 -14.94 2.65 -11.66
CA THR A 207 -15.77 3.70 -11.06
C THR A 207 -15.95 4.86 -12.03
N SER A 208 -17.19 5.23 -12.33
CA SER A 208 -17.47 6.41 -13.17
C SER A 208 -17.10 7.71 -12.47
N THR A 209 -16.38 8.59 -13.18
CA THR A 209 -15.97 9.92 -12.71
C THR A 209 -16.92 11.03 -13.14
N SER A 210 -18.03 10.68 -13.79
CA SER A 210 -19.01 11.64 -14.29
C SER A 210 -19.57 12.51 -13.17
N GLY A 211 -19.49 13.83 -13.35
CA GLY A 211 -19.97 14.82 -12.38
C GLY A 211 -18.99 15.14 -11.24
N LEU A 212 -17.80 14.53 -11.21
CA LEU A 212 -16.76 14.88 -10.26
C LEU A 212 -15.99 16.11 -10.71
N THR A 213 -15.54 16.91 -9.74
CA THR A 213 -14.61 18.02 -10.01
C THR A 213 -13.19 17.50 -10.02
N ASN A 214 -12.45 17.81 -11.09
CA ASN A 214 -11.06 17.40 -11.25
C ASN A 214 -10.16 18.05 -10.19
N LEU A 215 -9.18 17.28 -9.71
CA LEU A 215 -8.15 17.77 -8.77
C LEU A 215 -7.01 18.49 -9.49
N CYS A 216 -6.58 17.90 -10.61
CA CYS A 216 -5.62 18.46 -11.55
C CYS A 216 -6.36 19.08 -12.75
N THR A 217 -5.62 19.75 -13.64
CA THR A 217 -6.13 20.50 -14.79
C THR A 217 -6.93 19.66 -15.76
N ASN A 218 -6.39 18.49 -16.11
CA ASN A 218 -7.03 17.55 -17.02
C ASN A 218 -8.14 16.77 -16.32
N ASP A 219 -9.12 16.37 -17.11
CA ASP A 219 -10.21 15.50 -16.70
C ASP A 219 -9.70 14.15 -16.18
N TYR A 220 -10.43 13.59 -15.22
CA TYR A 220 -10.24 12.19 -14.88
C TYR A 220 -10.54 11.29 -16.11
N PRO A 221 -9.96 10.08 -16.17
CA PRO A 221 -10.49 9.03 -17.02
C PRO A 221 -11.99 8.84 -16.80
N PRO A 222 -12.80 8.56 -17.83
CA PRO A 222 -14.25 8.36 -17.67
C PRO A 222 -14.63 7.23 -16.69
N LEU A 223 -13.76 6.22 -16.60
CA LEU A 223 -13.81 5.11 -15.66
C LEU A 223 -12.43 4.99 -15.00
N LEU A 224 -12.42 4.91 -13.67
CA LEU A 224 -11.23 4.60 -12.87
C LEU A 224 -11.29 3.14 -12.46
N ASP A 225 -10.31 2.33 -12.83
CA ASP A 225 -10.27 0.93 -12.39
C ASP A 225 -9.98 0.87 -10.89
N ASP A 226 -8.83 1.44 -10.48
CA ASP A 226 -8.35 1.33 -9.11
C ASP A 226 -8.18 2.67 -8.39
N THR A 227 -7.11 3.42 -8.69
CA THR A 227 -6.81 4.65 -7.95
C THR A 227 -6.23 5.69 -8.86
N TYR A 228 -6.77 6.91 -8.78
CA TYR A 228 -6.21 8.11 -9.36
C TYR A 228 -5.59 8.99 -8.28
N ILE A 229 -4.39 9.51 -8.54
CA ILE A 229 -3.73 10.51 -7.69
C ILE A 229 -3.31 11.73 -8.51
N CYS A 230 -3.78 12.90 -8.08
CA CYS A 230 -3.27 14.19 -8.55
C CYS A 230 -2.10 14.63 -7.65
N GLY A 231 -0.89 14.70 -8.20
CA GLY A 231 0.29 15.26 -7.54
C GLY A 231 0.57 16.68 -8.04
N ARG A 232 0.82 17.64 -7.16
CA ARG A 232 1.06 19.05 -7.56
C ARG A 232 2.16 19.72 -6.72
N ASP A 233 3.09 20.38 -7.40
CA ASP A 233 3.99 21.33 -6.75
C ASP A 233 3.18 22.61 -6.43
N LYS A 234 3.24 23.15 -5.22
CA LYS A 234 2.41 24.29 -4.80
C LYS A 234 3.18 25.21 -3.85
N GLU A 235 2.90 26.51 -3.88
CA GLU A 235 3.41 27.39 -2.82
C GLU A 235 2.57 27.15 -1.56
N ILE A 236 3.21 26.78 -0.45
CA ILE A 236 2.51 26.50 0.80
C ILE A 236 2.84 27.53 1.87
N ASP A 237 4.02 27.44 2.47
CA ASP A 237 4.42 28.35 3.55
C ASP A 237 5.91 28.68 3.59
N GLY A 238 6.63 28.28 2.53
CA GLY A 238 8.04 28.56 2.34
C GLY A 238 8.92 27.52 3.04
N PRO A 239 10.25 27.71 3.01
CA PRO A 239 11.18 26.64 3.34
C PRO A 239 11.02 26.07 4.77
N GLY A 240 11.06 24.75 4.86
CA GLY A 240 11.33 23.98 6.06
C GLY A 240 10.17 23.89 7.05
N LYS A 241 8.96 24.27 6.67
CA LYS A 241 7.73 24.08 7.45
C LYS A 241 6.85 23.05 6.73
N VAL A 242 5.70 23.41 6.15
CA VAL A 242 4.88 22.42 5.48
C VAL A 242 5.55 22.01 4.17
N LEU A 243 6.13 20.82 4.13
CA LEU A 243 6.81 20.29 2.94
C LEU A 243 5.84 19.66 1.94
N GLY A 244 4.70 19.20 2.43
CA GLY A 244 3.68 18.56 1.62
C GLY A 244 2.43 18.19 2.39
N GLN A 245 1.43 17.74 1.65
CA GLN A 245 0.19 17.19 2.18
C GLN A 245 -0.42 16.18 1.22
N ALA A 246 -1.08 15.16 1.76
CA ALA A 246 -1.83 14.20 0.97
C ALA A 246 -3.12 13.78 1.65
N GLY A 247 -3.94 13.04 0.91
CA GLY A 247 -5.08 12.37 1.51
C GLY A 247 -6.10 11.87 0.49
N PRO A 248 -7.04 11.04 0.96
CA PRO A 248 -8.09 10.54 0.12
C PRO A 248 -9.11 11.64 -0.21
N ARG A 249 -9.68 11.56 -1.42
CA ARG A 249 -10.73 12.49 -1.90
C ARG A 249 -12.07 11.77 -2.01
N TYR A 250 -12.08 10.66 -2.74
CA TYR A 250 -13.25 9.82 -2.96
C TYR A 250 -12.91 8.37 -2.68
N GLN A 251 -13.83 7.72 -2.02
CA GLN A 251 -13.86 6.29 -1.81
C GLN A 251 -14.91 5.68 -2.74
N ALA A 252 -14.68 4.50 -3.30
CA ALA A 252 -15.72 3.71 -3.98
C ALA A 252 -16.15 2.53 -3.10
N GLY A 253 -17.45 2.24 -3.04
CA GLY A 253 -18.02 1.24 -2.15
C GLY A 253 -18.39 -0.05 -2.87
N VAL A 254 -17.99 -1.19 -2.30
CA VAL A 254 -18.70 -2.47 -2.51
C VAL A 254 -18.78 -3.27 -1.20
N GLY A 255 -19.98 -3.32 -0.63
CA GLY A 255 -20.39 -4.34 0.35
C GLY A 255 -19.91 -4.18 1.80
N SER A 256 -20.28 -5.16 2.62
CA SER A 256 -20.12 -5.21 4.09
C SER A 256 -18.67 -5.21 4.60
N GLY A 257 -17.67 -5.10 3.72
CA GLY A 257 -16.24 -5.19 4.01
C GLY A 257 -15.45 -3.89 3.83
N GLY A 258 -16.12 -2.74 3.59
CA GLY A 258 -15.45 -1.44 3.40
C GLY A 258 -15.10 -1.15 1.94
N GLY A 259 -15.07 0.14 1.58
CA GLY A 259 -14.74 0.59 0.22
C GLY A 259 -13.27 1.01 0.08
N PHE A 260 -12.78 1.13 -1.16
CA PHE A 260 -11.40 1.49 -1.48
C PHE A 260 -11.27 2.96 -1.86
N ILE A 261 -10.10 3.56 -1.66
CA ILE A 261 -9.85 4.91 -2.14
C ILE A 261 -9.63 4.87 -3.65
N VAL A 262 -10.45 5.61 -4.40
CA VAL A 262 -10.37 5.66 -5.88
C VAL A 262 -9.80 6.97 -6.39
N ILE A 263 -9.87 8.04 -5.59
CA ILE A 263 -9.31 9.33 -5.95
C ILE A 263 -8.64 9.90 -4.70
N GLY A 264 -7.40 10.37 -4.85
CA GLY A 264 -6.70 11.15 -3.84
C GLY A 264 -5.82 12.24 -4.44
N PHE A 265 -5.12 12.96 -3.58
CA PHE A 265 -4.22 14.03 -3.97
C PHE A 265 -2.94 14.01 -3.14
N MET A 266 -1.89 14.60 -3.70
CA MET A 266 -0.66 14.98 -3.00
C MET A 266 -0.27 16.39 -3.47
N GLU A 267 0.10 17.27 -2.56
CA GLU A 267 0.66 18.59 -2.86
C GLU A 267 1.98 18.76 -2.11
N PHE A 268 2.99 19.37 -2.74
CA PHE A 268 4.33 19.53 -2.17
C PHE A 268 4.78 20.99 -2.23
N ASP A 269 5.38 21.53 -1.16
CA ASP A 269 5.87 22.91 -1.16
C ASP A 269 7.04 23.06 -2.11
N ILE A 270 6.85 23.90 -3.14
CA ILE A 270 7.88 24.23 -4.13
C ILE A 270 9.19 24.67 -3.47
N ALA A 271 9.11 25.34 -2.32
CA ALA A 271 10.27 25.81 -1.57
C ALA A 271 11.17 24.68 -1.04
N ASP A 272 10.62 23.47 -0.87
CA ASP A 272 11.29 22.33 -0.21
C ASP A 272 11.65 21.18 -1.16
N ILE A 273 11.05 21.12 -2.35
CA ILE A 273 11.32 20.05 -3.32
C ILE A 273 12.83 19.94 -3.65
N ALA A 274 13.52 21.06 -3.83
CA ALA A 274 14.93 21.05 -4.22
C ALA A 274 15.84 20.43 -3.14
N SER A 275 15.58 20.68 -1.85
CA SER A 275 16.33 20.05 -0.77
C SER A 275 16.00 18.57 -0.67
N LEU A 276 14.72 18.18 -0.73
CA LEU A 276 14.29 16.78 -0.70
C LEU A 276 14.92 15.95 -1.83
N VAL A 277 15.01 16.51 -3.03
CA VAL A 277 15.69 15.87 -4.17
C VAL A 277 17.20 15.76 -3.92
N THR A 278 17.83 16.83 -3.43
CA THR A 278 19.28 16.86 -3.18
C THR A 278 19.68 15.88 -2.06
N GLU A 279 18.85 15.73 -1.04
CA GLU A 279 19.05 14.84 0.10
C GLU A 279 18.69 13.38 -0.22
N GLY A 280 18.09 13.12 -1.39
CA GLY A 280 17.69 11.78 -1.81
C GLY A 280 16.46 11.23 -1.09
N THR A 281 15.69 12.09 -0.41
CA THR A 281 14.50 11.71 0.37
C THR A 281 13.19 11.93 -0.38
N TRP A 282 13.22 12.60 -1.53
CA TRP A 282 12.04 12.91 -2.33
C TRP A 282 11.19 11.69 -2.70
N GLU A 283 11.80 10.59 -3.13
CA GLU A 283 11.05 9.36 -3.45
C GLU A 283 10.37 8.77 -2.21
N ALA A 284 11.02 8.77 -1.05
CA ALA A 284 10.45 8.26 0.18
C ALA A 284 9.22 9.08 0.61
N VAL A 285 9.29 10.41 0.50
CA VAL A 285 8.16 11.30 0.79
C VAL A 285 6.99 11.00 -0.16
N ILE A 286 7.23 10.91 -1.48
CA ILE A 286 6.16 10.54 -2.44
C ILE A 286 5.57 9.18 -2.10
N LEU A 287 6.40 8.18 -1.82
CA LEU A 287 5.99 6.82 -1.54
C LEU A 287 5.10 6.74 -0.29
N HIS A 288 5.50 7.46 0.77
CA HIS A 288 4.74 7.57 2.00
C HIS A 288 3.39 8.26 1.79
N GLU A 289 3.38 9.38 1.05
CA GLU A 289 2.15 10.13 0.79
C GLU A 289 1.15 9.36 -0.08
N MET A 290 1.66 8.57 -1.03
CA MET A 290 0.84 7.60 -1.75
C MET A 290 0.20 6.59 -0.80
N ALA A 291 0.91 6.10 0.24
CA ALA A 291 0.32 5.17 1.21
C ALA A 291 -0.81 5.81 2.02
N HIS A 292 -0.68 7.09 2.39
CA HIS A 292 -1.76 7.84 3.05
C HIS A 292 -2.97 8.05 2.14
N VAL A 293 -2.75 8.30 0.85
CA VAL A 293 -3.84 8.30 -0.14
C VAL A 293 -4.52 6.94 -0.20
N LEU A 294 -3.75 5.86 -0.19
CA LEU A 294 -4.26 4.48 -0.26
C LEU A 294 -4.85 3.97 1.06
N GLY A 295 -4.86 4.78 2.12
CA GLY A 295 -5.61 4.51 3.34
C GLY A 295 -4.79 4.09 4.57
N ILE A 296 -3.47 3.96 4.46
CA ILE A 296 -2.62 3.74 5.65
C ILE A 296 -2.71 4.98 6.54
N GLY A 297 -3.04 4.79 7.82
CA GLY A 297 -3.19 5.88 8.79
C GLY A 297 -4.47 6.69 8.65
N THR A 298 -4.83 7.07 7.42
CA THR A 298 -6.02 7.88 7.13
C THR A 298 -7.29 7.03 7.21
N TYR A 299 -7.25 5.75 6.82
CA TYR A 299 -8.45 4.93 6.69
C TYR A 299 -8.55 3.77 7.70
N TRP A 300 -7.60 3.68 8.63
CA TRP A 300 -7.55 2.62 9.64
C TRP A 300 -8.79 2.58 10.54
N GLU A 301 -9.23 3.72 11.09
CA GLU A 301 -10.42 3.75 11.96
C GLU A 301 -11.70 3.43 11.18
N ALA A 302 -11.82 3.95 9.96
CA ALA A 302 -12.98 3.70 9.10
C ALA A 302 -13.12 2.22 8.71
N GLN A 303 -12.01 1.47 8.68
CA GLN A 303 -11.98 0.03 8.45
C GLN A 303 -11.87 -0.80 9.73
N SER A 304 -11.95 -0.17 10.91
CA SER A 304 -11.76 -0.85 12.21
C SER A 304 -10.44 -1.63 12.31
N VAL A 305 -9.42 -1.23 11.56
CA VAL A 305 -8.05 -1.77 11.63
C VAL A 305 -7.33 -1.19 12.85
N VAL A 306 -7.76 -0.01 13.32
CA VAL A 306 -7.33 0.58 14.59
C VAL A 306 -8.57 0.93 15.41
N GLY A 307 -8.49 0.66 16.71
CA GLY A 307 -9.52 1.07 17.67
C GLY A 307 -9.11 2.34 18.42
N ALA A 308 -10.08 3.00 19.05
CA ALA A 308 -9.83 4.04 20.04
C ALA A 308 -10.07 3.48 21.45
N SER A 309 -9.08 3.54 22.32
CA SER A 309 -9.18 3.10 23.72
C SER A 309 -8.56 4.12 24.67
N SER A 310 -8.85 4.01 25.96
CA SER A 310 -8.16 4.81 26.98
C SER A 310 -6.65 4.51 27.07
N ALA A 311 -6.18 3.44 26.42
CA ALA A 311 -4.77 3.07 26.31
C ALA A 311 -4.11 3.54 24.99
N GLY A 312 -4.82 4.33 24.17
CA GLY A 312 -4.34 4.80 22.87
C GLY A 312 -5.02 4.10 21.70
N TYR A 313 -4.24 3.76 20.67
CA TYR A 313 -4.68 3.29 19.36
C TYR A 313 -4.32 1.81 19.15
N PRO A 314 -5.04 0.85 19.76
CA PRO A 314 -4.75 -0.56 19.55
C PRO A 314 -4.96 -0.93 18.07
N TYR A 315 -3.92 -1.49 17.45
CA TYR A 315 -4.04 -2.15 16.15
C TYR A 315 -4.86 -3.44 16.29
N LEU A 316 -5.87 -3.57 15.43
CA LEU A 316 -6.87 -4.64 15.41
C LEU A 316 -6.77 -5.53 14.15
N GLY A 317 -5.97 -5.13 13.17
CA GLY A 317 -5.73 -5.90 11.94
C GLY A 317 -5.16 -7.28 12.24
N THR A 318 -5.73 -8.32 11.65
CA THR A 318 -5.33 -9.71 11.93
C THR A 318 -4.02 -10.05 11.24
N THR A 319 -3.84 -9.58 10.01
CA THR A 319 -2.69 -9.89 9.16
C THR A 319 -1.43 -9.20 9.67
N GLY A 320 -1.50 -7.90 9.96
CA GLY A 320 -0.40 -7.16 10.57
C GLY A 320 -0.01 -7.72 11.94
N THR A 321 -1.00 -8.14 12.74
CA THR A 321 -0.74 -8.80 14.03
C THR A 321 -0.02 -10.13 13.86
N ASN A 322 -0.34 -10.91 12.81
CA ASN A 322 0.37 -12.16 12.51
C ASN A 322 1.82 -11.92 12.06
N VAL A 323 2.10 -10.87 11.30
CA VAL A 323 3.49 -10.49 10.98
C VAL A 323 4.25 -10.14 12.26
N TRP A 324 3.66 -9.29 13.10
CA TRP A 324 4.28 -8.85 14.35
C TRP A 324 4.54 -10.02 15.32
N GLN A 325 3.54 -10.86 15.58
CA GLN A 325 3.68 -11.95 16.56
C GLN A 325 4.35 -13.19 15.98
N GLY A 326 3.96 -13.58 14.77
CA GLY A 326 4.39 -14.82 14.13
C GLY A 326 5.77 -14.69 13.48
N ASP A 327 5.93 -13.73 12.58
CA ASP A 327 7.16 -13.59 11.82
C ASP A 327 8.27 -12.90 12.63
N TRP A 328 7.92 -11.84 13.35
CA TRP A 328 8.89 -11.04 14.11
C TRP A 328 9.05 -11.51 15.57
N GLY A 329 8.17 -12.42 16.03
CA GLY A 329 8.25 -13.01 17.38
C GLY A 329 7.92 -12.03 18.52
N CYS A 330 7.26 -10.92 18.21
CA CYS A 330 6.92 -9.87 19.16
C CYS A 330 5.69 -10.28 20.00
N THR A 331 5.47 -9.61 21.13
CA THR A 331 4.26 -9.80 21.94
C THR A 331 3.27 -8.64 21.74
N GLY A 332 1.98 -8.90 21.88
CA GLY A 332 0.94 -7.87 21.73
C GLY A 332 0.64 -7.54 20.27
N SER A 333 -0.06 -6.44 20.03
CA SER A 333 -0.30 -5.92 18.68
C SER A 333 0.84 -5.00 18.24
N PRO A 334 1.03 -4.78 16.93
CA PRO A 334 1.92 -3.75 16.44
C PRO A 334 1.58 -2.38 17.08
N PRO A 335 2.59 -1.62 17.51
CA PRO A 335 2.38 -0.34 18.17
C PRO A 335 2.09 0.74 17.13
N VAL A 336 0.92 1.36 17.28
CA VAL A 336 0.56 2.60 16.59
C VAL A 336 1.09 3.76 17.44
N GLU A 337 1.53 4.83 16.79
CA GLU A 337 2.06 6.01 17.45
C GLU A 337 1.04 6.58 18.44
N THR A 338 1.48 6.83 19.68
CA THR A 338 0.64 7.31 20.80
C THR A 338 1.26 8.45 21.60
N ASP A 339 2.58 8.62 21.55
CA ASP A 339 3.32 9.47 22.50
C ASP A 339 4.25 10.49 21.84
N GLN A 340 4.59 10.31 20.56
CA GLN A 340 5.36 11.26 19.77
C GLN A 340 4.47 12.05 18.80
N GLY A 341 4.75 13.35 18.74
CA GLY A 341 4.15 14.23 17.76
C GLY A 341 2.70 14.64 18.02
N GLY A 342 1.96 14.76 16.91
CA GLY A 342 0.71 15.47 16.73
C GLY A 342 -0.55 14.70 17.13
N ALA A 343 -1.70 15.38 17.22
CA ALA A 343 -2.99 14.70 17.05
C ALA A 343 -3.15 14.13 15.63
N GLY A 344 -2.18 14.43 14.75
CA GLY A 344 -2.05 13.80 13.45
C GLY A 344 -0.86 12.88 13.25
N THR A 345 0.07 12.81 14.17
CA THR A 345 1.08 11.74 14.10
C THR A 345 0.50 10.51 14.79
N VAL A 346 -0.03 10.75 15.99
CA VAL A 346 -0.69 9.77 16.84
C VAL A 346 -1.93 9.18 16.15
N GLY A 347 -2.03 7.85 16.14
CA GLY A 347 -3.14 7.11 15.53
C GLY A 347 -3.05 6.88 14.02
N GLY A 348 -2.20 7.65 13.31
CA GLY A 348 -2.05 7.57 11.85
C GLY A 348 -0.78 6.88 11.37
N HIS A 349 0.13 6.52 12.28
CA HIS A 349 1.47 6.03 11.95
C HIS A 349 1.86 4.86 12.84
N TRP A 350 2.88 4.13 12.40
CA TRP A 350 3.62 3.26 13.31
C TRP A 350 4.39 4.08 14.33
N ASP A 351 4.51 3.52 15.53
CA ASP A 351 5.28 4.11 16.62
C ASP A 351 6.77 4.22 16.24
N GLU A 352 7.30 5.43 16.19
CA GLU A 352 8.69 5.71 15.78
C GLU A 352 9.70 5.09 16.74
N ALA A 353 9.44 5.11 18.04
CA ALA A 353 10.36 4.57 19.03
C ALA A 353 10.50 3.04 18.88
N CYS A 354 9.45 2.39 18.40
CA CYS A 354 9.43 0.96 18.11
C CYS A 354 9.97 0.64 16.72
N LEU A 355 9.53 1.35 15.67
CA LEU A 355 9.79 1.03 14.27
C LEU A 355 10.87 1.87 13.60
N ASP A 356 11.46 2.84 14.29
CA ASP A 356 12.64 3.58 13.82
C ASP A 356 12.46 4.11 12.39
N ASN A 357 13.29 3.70 11.44
CA ASN A 357 13.26 4.22 10.07
C ASN A 357 12.20 3.59 9.15
N GLU A 358 11.18 2.89 9.65
CA GLU A 358 10.13 2.33 8.79
C GLU A 358 9.36 3.43 8.06
N LEU A 359 9.04 3.21 6.77
CA LEU A 359 8.48 4.24 5.89
C LEU A 359 7.27 4.95 6.50
N MET A 360 6.33 4.23 7.10
CA MET A 360 5.04 4.73 7.61
C MET A 360 5.06 5.10 9.09
N THR A 361 6.26 5.33 9.64
CA THR A 361 6.38 6.11 10.85
C THR A 361 6.12 7.60 10.56
N GLY A 362 5.75 8.36 11.57
CA GLY A 362 5.38 9.77 11.40
C GLY A 362 6.57 10.71 11.19
N PHE A 363 7.74 10.20 10.84
CA PHE A 363 8.99 10.94 10.95
C PHE A 363 9.99 10.47 9.88
N LEU A 364 10.16 11.23 8.80
CA LEU A 364 11.16 10.90 7.78
C LEU A 364 12.60 10.91 8.35
N ASN A 365 13.33 9.81 8.13
CA ASN A 365 14.71 9.66 8.57
C ASN A 365 15.69 10.00 7.43
N SER A 366 16.42 11.11 7.54
CA SER A 366 17.39 11.55 6.52
C SER A 366 18.73 10.82 6.63
N GLY A 367 19.39 10.60 5.49
CA GLY A 367 20.72 9.97 5.42
C GLY A 367 20.71 8.44 5.60
N VAL A 368 19.53 7.85 5.76
CA VAL A 368 19.28 6.41 5.78
C VAL A 368 18.08 6.09 4.87
N GLU A 369 17.96 4.83 4.47
CA GLU A 369 16.78 4.37 3.74
C GLU A 369 15.56 4.32 4.67
N ASN A 370 14.36 4.63 4.15
CA ASN A 370 13.10 4.50 4.86
C ASN A 370 12.31 3.33 4.20
N PRO A 371 12.54 2.07 4.62
CA PRO A 371 12.00 0.91 3.91
C PRO A 371 10.52 0.66 4.20
N ILE A 372 9.84 -0.01 3.25
CA ILE A 372 8.52 -0.60 3.49
C ILE A 372 8.70 -1.95 4.19
N SER A 373 8.20 -2.06 5.41
CA SER A 373 8.21 -3.32 6.15
C SER A 373 7.12 -4.29 5.68
N LYS A 374 7.30 -5.58 6.00
CA LYS A 374 6.24 -6.59 5.83
C LYS A 374 4.98 -6.25 6.64
N LEU A 375 5.11 -5.51 7.74
CA LEU A 375 3.98 -5.06 8.56
C LEU A 375 3.13 -4.01 7.82
N THR A 376 3.76 -3.02 7.19
CA THR A 376 3.06 -2.04 6.35
C THR A 376 2.37 -2.73 5.18
N ALA A 377 3.04 -3.65 4.50
CA ALA A 377 2.42 -4.46 3.45
C ALA A 377 1.20 -5.24 3.97
N ALA A 378 1.30 -5.88 5.13
CA ALA A 378 0.18 -6.61 5.73
C ALA A 378 -1.01 -5.74 6.13
N THR A 379 -0.77 -4.46 6.40
CA THR A 379 -1.84 -3.52 6.73
C THR A 379 -2.69 -3.16 5.52
N PHE A 380 -2.13 -3.17 4.30
CA PHE A 380 -2.96 -3.09 3.09
C PHE A 380 -3.93 -4.27 2.98
N GLN A 381 -3.50 -5.47 3.35
CA GLN A 381 -4.39 -6.63 3.38
C GLN A 381 -5.48 -6.50 4.44
N ASP A 382 -5.16 -5.98 5.62
CA ASP A 382 -6.16 -5.68 6.65
C ASP A 382 -7.12 -4.53 6.24
N LEU A 383 -6.71 -3.66 5.32
CA LEU A 383 -7.55 -2.65 4.66
C LEU A 383 -8.36 -3.21 3.48
N GLY A 384 -8.17 -4.48 3.11
CA GLY A 384 -8.94 -5.19 2.09
C GLY A 384 -8.28 -5.30 0.71
N TYR A 385 -7.03 -4.84 0.54
CA TYR A 385 -6.26 -5.00 -0.70
C TYR A 385 -5.67 -6.41 -0.82
N ASP A 386 -5.46 -6.90 -2.05
CA ASP A 386 -4.67 -8.12 -2.25
C ASP A 386 -3.19 -7.77 -2.41
N VAL A 387 -2.36 -8.38 -1.58
CA VAL A 387 -0.94 -8.05 -1.43
C VAL A 387 -0.05 -9.20 -1.89
N ASP A 388 0.93 -8.90 -2.75
CA ASP A 388 2.01 -9.82 -3.12
C ASP A 388 3.20 -9.67 -2.16
N TYR A 389 3.26 -10.57 -1.19
CA TYR A 389 4.36 -10.63 -0.22
C TYR A 389 5.71 -11.09 -0.80
N THR A 390 5.76 -11.49 -2.07
CA THR A 390 7.00 -11.81 -2.77
C THR A 390 7.63 -10.59 -3.45
N SER A 391 6.93 -9.45 -3.46
CA SER A 391 7.42 -8.20 -4.00
C SER A 391 8.73 -7.77 -3.35
N SER A 392 9.72 -7.39 -4.17
CA SER A 392 11.00 -6.84 -3.71
C SER A 392 10.87 -5.45 -3.09
N THR A 393 9.70 -4.81 -3.19
CA THR A 393 9.38 -3.56 -2.50
C THR A 393 9.33 -3.74 -0.99
N ILE A 394 8.97 -4.94 -0.53
CA ILE A 394 8.98 -5.28 0.90
C ILE A 394 10.42 -5.57 1.31
N ASP A 395 10.96 -4.78 2.21
CA ASP A 395 12.29 -5.01 2.76
C ASP A 395 12.27 -6.21 3.71
N SER A 396 12.68 -7.37 3.17
CA SER A 396 12.80 -8.61 3.95
C SER A 396 13.82 -8.55 5.08
N SER A 397 14.76 -7.58 5.06
CA SER A 397 15.71 -7.36 6.15
C SER A 397 15.08 -6.62 7.32
N TYR A 398 14.02 -5.86 7.08
CA TYR A 398 13.19 -5.25 8.11
C TYR A 398 12.24 -6.30 8.73
N ASN A 399 12.75 -7.03 9.73
CA ASN A 399 12.11 -8.22 10.29
C ASN A 399 11.82 -8.13 11.79
N GLY A 400 11.70 -6.92 12.34
CA GLY A 400 11.47 -6.70 13.77
C GLY A 400 12.69 -6.91 14.67
N SER A 401 13.84 -7.38 14.15
CA SER A 401 15.04 -7.62 14.98
C SER A 401 15.69 -6.33 15.52
N ASN A 402 15.50 -5.22 14.80
CA ASN A 402 15.98 -3.90 15.22
C ASN A 402 14.91 -3.10 16.00
N THR A 403 13.67 -3.59 16.09
CA THR A 403 12.63 -2.88 16.83
C THR A 403 12.89 -3.00 18.32
N SER A 404 12.79 -1.87 19.01
CA SER A 404 12.99 -1.80 20.45
C SER A 404 11.89 -2.55 21.22
N CYS A 405 10.73 -2.75 20.57
CA CYS A 405 9.49 -3.26 21.16
C CYS A 405 9.27 -4.77 20.97
N CYS A 406 10.01 -5.43 20.06
CA CYS A 406 9.93 -6.89 19.89
C CYS A 406 10.94 -7.66 20.74
N ASN A 407 12.09 -7.06 21.01
CA ASN A 407 13.18 -7.69 21.74
C ASN A 407 13.26 -7.11 23.16
N GLY A 408 12.52 -7.69 24.11
CA GLY A 408 12.36 -7.20 25.50
C GLY A 408 13.63 -7.10 26.39
N ARG A 409 14.79 -6.68 25.85
CA ARG A 409 16.09 -6.54 26.52
C ARG A 409 17.01 -5.47 25.92
N ARG A 410 16.52 -4.39 25.29
CA ARG A 410 17.35 -3.19 25.13
C ARG A 410 16.80 -2.07 25.99
N ASN A 411 17.68 -1.47 26.78
CA ASN A 411 17.37 -0.28 27.56
C ASN A 411 16.71 0.75 26.64
N LEU A 412 15.45 1.10 26.93
CA LEU A 412 14.63 2.16 26.31
C LEU A 412 15.24 3.57 26.40
N ARG A 413 16.55 3.68 26.61
CA ARG A 413 17.29 4.91 26.86
C ARG A 413 18.38 5.19 25.82
N GLN A 414 18.46 4.40 24.75
CA GLN A 414 19.50 4.52 23.72
C GLN A 414 19.01 4.42 22.27
N LEU A 415 17.70 4.48 22.01
CA LEU A 415 17.14 4.50 20.65
C LEU A 415 16.20 5.69 20.45
N ASN A 416 16.56 6.86 21.00
CA ASN A 416 16.19 8.07 20.29
C ASN A 416 17.27 8.23 19.21
N ASN A 417 16.94 7.91 17.96
CA ASN A 417 17.50 8.72 16.88
C ASN A 417 17.28 10.16 17.34
N GLY A 418 18.33 10.99 17.38
CA GLY A 418 18.34 12.30 18.06
C GLY A 418 17.31 13.32 17.54
N LYS A 419 16.32 12.89 16.76
CA LYS A 419 15.09 13.55 16.37
C LYS A 419 14.19 13.79 17.58
N PRO A 420 14.04 15.04 18.05
CA PRO A 420 13.11 15.37 19.11
C PRO A 420 11.66 15.24 18.61
N PRO A 421 10.67 15.07 19.48
CA PRO A 421 9.27 15.18 19.08
C PRO A 421 8.99 16.60 18.54
N LEU A 422 8.02 16.70 17.62
CA LEU A 422 7.59 18.00 17.08
C LEU A 422 7.17 18.95 18.22
N SER A 423 7.63 20.20 18.20
CA SER A 423 7.26 21.16 19.24
C SER A 423 5.75 21.42 19.27
N ALA A 424 5.24 21.86 20.42
CA ALA A 424 3.82 22.23 20.55
C ALA A 424 3.40 23.33 19.56
N GLN A 425 4.32 24.25 19.23
CA GLN A 425 4.05 25.31 18.27
C GLN A 425 4.05 24.77 16.82
N GLY A 426 5.04 23.96 16.45
CA GLY A 426 5.09 23.31 15.14
C GLY A 426 3.84 22.46 14.90
N LYS A 427 3.45 21.66 15.90
CA LYS A 427 2.20 20.89 15.91
C LYS A 427 0.97 21.78 15.73
N ALA A 428 0.86 22.89 16.46
CA ALA A 428 -0.25 23.81 16.33
C ALA A 428 -0.31 24.44 14.93
N ASN A 429 0.84 24.77 14.34
CA ASN A 429 0.93 25.32 12.98
C ASN A 429 0.48 24.29 11.93
N ALA A 430 0.98 23.05 12.01
CA ALA A 430 0.60 21.96 11.11
C ALA A 430 -0.90 21.66 11.18
N ILE A 431 -1.46 21.56 12.40
CA ILE A 431 -2.90 21.35 12.61
C ILE A 431 -3.72 22.52 12.06
N ALA A 432 -3.29 23.76 12.30
CA ALA A 432 -3.99 24.94 11.79
C ALA A 432 -4.00 24.96 10.25
N TYR A 433 -2.87 24.63 9.63
CA TYR A 433 -2.76 24.50 8.18
C TYR A 433 -3.67 23.38 7.65
N GLY A 434 -3.61 22.17 8.20
CA GLY A 434 -4.45 21.06 7.76
C GLY A 434 -5.94 21.34 7.95
N LYS A 435 -6.35 21.99 9.05
CA LYS A 435 -7.75 22.44 9.24
C LYS A 435 -8.16 23.46 8.18
N SER A 436 -7.28 24.38 7.79
CA SER A 436 -7.53 25.31 6.68
C SER A 436 -7.69 24.56 5.36
N ALA A 437 -6.81 23.60 5.08
CA ALA A 437 -6.88 22.76 3.88
C ALA A 437 -8.20 21.96 3.81
N LEU A 438 -8.59 21.30 4.91
CA LEU A 438 -9.87 20.59 5.00
C LEU A 438 -11.07 21.51 4.81
N ASN A 439 -11.05 22.69 5.44
CA ASN A 439 -12.11 23.67 5.27
C ASN A 439 -12.24 24.16 3.81
N SER A 440 -11.12 24.36 3.11
CA SER A 440 -11.11 24.74 1.69
C SER A 440 -11.70 23.65 0.77
N ARG A 441 -11.71 22.40 1.25
CA ARG A 441 -12.25 21.22 0.57
C ARG A 441 -13.61 20.81 1.14
N LYS A 442 -14.30 21.64 1.92
CA LYS A 442 -15.66 21.29 2.38
C LYS A 442 -16.57 21.07 1.20
N LEU A 443 -17.32 19.97 1.24
CA LEU A 443 -18.37 19.73 0.26
C LEU A 443 -19.44 20.84 0.43
N PRO A 444 -19.84 21.56 -0.64
CA PRO A 444 -20.85 22.61 -0.51
C PRO A 444 -22.17 22.11 0.10
N ASP A 445 -22.84 22.96 0.86
CA ASP A 445 -24.13 22.61 1.48
C ASP A 445 -25.14 22.12 0.43
N GLY A 446 -25.70 20.94 0.66
CA GLY A 446 -26.68 20.30 -0.23
C GLY A 446 -26.09 19.47 -1.38
N ALA A 447 -24.76 19.47 -1.57
CA ALA A 447 -24.11 18.55 -2.51
C ALA A 447 -24.16 17.11 -1.97
N GLN A 448 -24.30 16.15 -2.89
CA GLN A 448 -24.41 14.73 -2.54
C GLN A 448 -23.04 14.20 -2.10
N ARG A 449 -22.96 13.65 -0.88
CA ARG A 449 -21.77 12.96 -0.37
C ARG A 449 -21.62 11.56 -0.98
N GLU A 450 -22.72 10.97 -1.45
CA GLU A 450 -22.74 9.66 -2.11
C GLU A 450 -23.08 9.84 -3.59
N MET A 451 -22.27 9.27 -4.49
CA MET A 451 -22.50 9.32 -5.93
C MET A 451 -22.04 8.01 -6.58
N ASN A 452 -22.93 7.35 -7.33
CA ASN A 452 -22.65 6.11 -8.08
C ASN A 452 -21.91 5.02 -7.26
N GLY A 453 -22.30 4.83 -6.00
CA GLY A 453 -21.67 3.85 -5.11
C GLY A 453 -20.38 4.33 -4.41
N GLY A 454 -19.89 5.54 -4.71
CA GLY A 454 -18.76 6.16 -4.01
C GLY A 454 -19.16 7.23 -2.99
N LYS A 455 -18.26 7.53 -2.05
CA LYS A 455 -18.42 8.48 -0.94
C LYS A 455 -17.33 9.55 -0.96
N TYR A 456 -17.73 10.81 -0.82
CA TYR A 456 -16.83 11.94 -0.63
C TYR A 456 -16.30 12.01 0.81
N ILE A 457 -14.97 12.06 0.94
CA ILE A 457 -14.28 12.06 2.25
C ILE A 457 -13.16 13.11 2.36
N ALA A 458 -12.97 13.94 1.34
CA ALA A 458 -11.86 14.92 1.28
C ALA A 458 -11.90 16.04 2.34
N ASP A 459 -13.06 16.22 2.99
CA ASP A 459 -13.25 17.17 4.08
C ASP A 459 -13.06 16.53 5.46
N GLN A 460 -12.78 15.23 5.54
CA GLN A 460 -12.70 14.52 6.83
C GLN A 460 -11.27 14.44 7.38
N MET A 461 -10.27 14.32 6.49
CA MET A 461 -8.89 14.04 6.88
C MET A 461 -7.86 14.44 5.82
N THR A 462 -6.64 14.78 6.27
CA THR A 462 -5.50 15.11 5.42
C THR A 462 -4.21 14.90 6.20
N THR A 463 -3.15 14.49 5.53
CA THR A 463 -1.80 14.35 6.09
C THR A 463 -0.98 15.58 5.75
N ILE A 464 -0.14 16.07 6.67
CA ILE A 464 0.74 17.24 6.53
C ILE A 464 2.17 16.87 6.90
N TYR A 465 3.11 16.98 5.96
CA TYR A 465 4.54 16.95 6.26
C TYR A 465 5.03 18.31 6.76
N TYR A 466 5.61 18.36 7.96
CA TYR A 466 6.08 19.57 8.63
C TYR A 466 7.56 19.45 9.02
N GLY A 467 8.39 20.42 8.66
CA GLY A 467 9.79 20.53 9.06
C GLY A 467 9.97 21.31 10.35
N GLU A 468 10.85 20.83 11.23
CA GLU A 468 11.29 21.57 12.40
C GLU A 468 12.70 21.12 12.81
N ASN A 469 13.62 22.06 13.06
CA ASN A 469 14.97 21.77 13.54
C ASN A 469 15.77 20.78 12.67
N GLY A 470 15.56 20.79 11.35
CA GLY A 470 16.22 19.88 10.41
C GLY A 470 15.62 18.47 10.36
N PHE A 471 14.48 18.28 11.00
CA PHE A 471 13.72 17.03 11.01
C PHE A 471 12.36 17.24 10.36
N ILE A 472 11.81 16.16 9.80
CA ILE A 472 10.56 16.18 9.04
C ILE A 472 9.54 15.29 9.73
N TYR A 473 8.33 15.79 9.94
CA TYR A 473 7.28 15.22 10.76
C TYR A 473 6.00 15.07 9.95
N ASP A 474 5.29 13.97 10.08
CA ASP A 474 3.95 13.78 9.54
C ASP A 474 2.87 14.16 10.57
N VAL A 475 1.84 14.89 10.12
CA VAL A 475 0.65 15.25 10.90
C VAL A 475 -0.65 15.05 10.09
N THR A 476 -1.35 13.95 10.32
CA THR A 476 -2.75 13.67 9.94
C THR A 476 -3.79 14.52 10.68
N VAL A 477 -4.35 15.54 10.05
CA VAL A 477 -5.40 16.36 10.61
C VAL A 477 -6.78 15.79 10.25
N THR A 478 -7.64 15.59 11.25
CA THR A 478 -9.08 15.27 11.11
C THR A 478 -9.95 16.46 11.53
N LEU A 479 -11.23 16.49 11.11
CA LEU A 479 -12.18 17.59 11.45
C LEU A 479 -12.92 17.40 12.79
N ASP A 480 -12.74 16.26 13.45
CA ASP A 480 -13.52 15.77 14.58
C ASP A 480 -13.27 16.51 15.91
#